data_AF-A0A914CVP0-F1
#
_entry.id   AF-A0A914CVP0-F1
#
_cell.length_a   1.000
_cell.length_b   1.000
_cell.length_c   1.000
_cell.angle_alpha   90.00
_cell.angle_beta   90.00
_cell.angle_gamma   90.00
#
_symmetry.space_group_name_H-M   'P 1'
#
loop_
_entity.id
_entity.type
_entity.pdbx_description
1 polymer ?
#
loop_
_entity_poly.entity_id
_entity_poly.type
_entity_poly.pdbx_seq_one_letter_code
_entity_poly.pdbx_strand_id
1 'polypeptide(L)'
;MPNTSERTFIAIKPDGVQRNLVGKIIQRFEERGYKLVALKLVQASKNHLEVHYQDLKEKPFFPGLIKYMQSGPIVAMVWEGLDAVRQGRAMLGATNPLDSNAGTIR
;
A
#
# COMPACT_ATOMS: atom_id res chain seq x y z
N MET A 1 -27.55 6.64 4.66
CA MET A 1 -26.27 7.26 5.04
C MET A 1 -25.18 6.57 4.24
N PRO A 2 -24.25 7.29 3.60
CA PRO A 2 -23.10 6.66 2.96
C PRO A 2 -22.30 5.84 3.99
N ASN A 3 -21.77 4.67 3.61
CA ASN A 3 -20.95 3.86 4.50
C ASN A 3 -19.60 4.56 4.71
N THR A 4 -19.45 5.22 5.86
CA THR A 4 -18.21 5.92 6.24
C THR A 4 -17.22 5.04 7.00
N SER A 5 -17.56 3.77 7.21
CA SER A 5 -16.74 2.80 7.96
C SER A 5 -15.98 1.82 7.05
N GLU A 6 -15.99 2.03 5.72
CA GLU A 6 -15.18 1.21 4.82
C GLU A 6 -13.69 1.35 5.15
N ARG A 7 -12.96 0.24 5.13
CA ARG A 7 -11.53 0.19 5.41
C ARG A 7 -10.76 -0.32 4.22
N THR A 8 -9.58 0.25 4.01
CA THR A 8 -8.62 -0.21 3.02
C THR A 8 -7.25 -0.46 3.63
N PHE A 9 -6.55 -1.46 3.09
CA PHE A 9 -5.18 -1.75 3.43
C PHE A 9 -4.24 -1.03 2.45
N ILE A 10 -3.31 -0.25 2.98
CA ILE A 10 -2.27 0.44 2.21
C ILE A 10 -0.91 0.06 2.81
N ALA A 11 0.00 -0.40 1.96
CA ALA A 11 1.36 -0.72 2.37
C ALA A 11 2.37 0.14 1.61
N ILE A 12 3.26 0.80 2.37
CA ILE A 12 4.46 1.43 1.82
C ILE A 12 5.51 0.33 1.69
N LYS A 13 5.85 0.01 0.44
CA LYS A 13 6.80 -1.04 0.08
C LYS A 13 8.23 -0.71 0.52
N PRO A 14 9.17 -1.68 0.51
CA PRO A 14 10.53 -1.47 1.03
C PRO A 14 11.26 -0.27 0.42
N ASP A 15 11.10 -0.03 -0.89
CA ASP A 15 11.67 1.12 -1.59
C ASP A 15 11.07 2.46 -1.13
N GLY A 16 9.77 2.51 -0.86
CA GLY A 16 9.12 3.71 -0.32
C GLY A 16 9.61 4.05 1.08
N VAL A 17 9.92 3.05 1.89
CA VAL A 17 10.56 3.22 3.20
C VAL A 17 12.00 3.70 3.03
N GLN A 18 12.80 3.03 2.20
CA GLN A 18 14.21 3.40 1.95
C GLN A 18 14.37 4.80 1.36
N ARG A 19 13.39 5.27 0.58
CA ARG A 19 13.38 6.62 -0.02
C ARG A 19 12.78 7.69 0.89
N ASN A 20 12.51 7.38 2.17
CA ASN A 20 11.96 8.30 3.16
C ASN A 20 10.60 8.90 2.75
N LEU A 21 9.73 8.11 2.11
CA LEU A 21 8.40 8.56 1.65
C LEU A 21 7.28 8.33 2.66
N VAL A 22 7.58 7.73 3.83
CA VAL A 22 6.57 7.32 4.83
C VAL A 22 5.67 8.48 5.26
N GLY A 23 6.27 9.56 5.78
CA GLY A 23 5.51 10.72 6.24
C GLY A 23 4.70 11.39 5.12
N LYS A 24 5.29 11.52 3.92
CA LYS A 24 4.62 12.13 2.76
C LYS A 24 3.39 11.36 2.31
N ILE A 25 3.45 10.02 2.34
CA ILE A 25 2.32 9.18 1.97
C ILE A 25 1.23 9.27 3.04
N ILE A 26 1.57 9.18 4.32
CA ILE A 26 0.62 9.30 5.43
C ILE A 26 -0.10 10.64 5.36
N GLN A 27 0.65 11.73 5.22
CA GLN A 27 0.12 13.09 5.11
C GLN A 27 -0.96 13.21 4.04
N ARG A 28 -0.76 12.60 2.85
CA ARG A 28 -1.76 12.65 1.78
C ARG A 28 -3.09 11.98 2.15
N PHE A 29 -3.07 10.90 2.94
CA PHE A 29 -4.30 10.25 3.40
C PHE A 29 -4.98 11.07 4.51
N GLU A 30 -4.20 11.66 5.42
CA GLU A 30 -4.72 12.54 6.48
C GLU A 30 -5.35 13.82 5.90
N GLU A 31 -4.68 14.50 4.98
CA GLU A 31 -5.17 15.71 4.30
C GLU A 31 -6.44 15.43 3.47
N ARG A 32 -6.59 14.20 2.96
CA ARG A 32 -7.80 13.77 2.26
C ARG A 32 -8.99 13.56 3.21
N GLY A 33 -8.74 13.46 4.51
CA GLY A 33 -9.76 13.25 5.55
C GLY A 33 -9.99 11.78 5.92
N TYR A 34 -9.10 10.86 5.52
CA TYR A 34 -9.18 9.46 5.96
C TYR A 34 -8.67 9.31 7.38
N LYS A 35 -9.31 8.42 8.14
CA LYS A 35 -8.90 8.09 9.51
C LYS A 35 -7.88 6.96 9.49
N LEU A 36 -6.73 7.16 10.14
CA LEU A 36 -5.77 6.09 10.39
C LEU A 36 -6.30 5.17 11.51
N VAL A 37 -6.51 3.90 11.19
CA VAL A 37 -7.05 2.89 12.15
C VAL A 37 -5.95 1.98 12.70
N ALA A 38 -4.95 1.67 11.89
CA ALA A 38 -3.81 0.87 12.32
C ALA A 38 -2.57 1.25 11.52
N LEU A 39 -1.40 1.19 12.18
CA LEU A 39 -0.10 1.43 11.57
C LEU A 39 0.95 0.55 12.23
N LYS A 40 1.79 -0.11 11.42
CA LYS A 40 2.93 -0.89 11.93
C LYS A 40 4.08 -0.92 10.92
N LEU A 41 5.31 -0.72 11.40
CA LEU A 41 6.53 -1.07 10.65
C LEU A 41 6.81 -2.57 10.84
N VAL A 42 6.89 -3.32 9.74
CA VAL A 42 7.00 -4.78 9.77
C VAL A 42 8.02 -5.28 8.75
N GLN A 43 8.91 -6.16 9.19
CA GLN A 43 9.64 -7.05 8.28
C GLN A 43 8.76 -8.29 8.06
N ALA A 44 8.09 -8.37 6.91
CA ALA A 44 7.16 -9.47 6.62
C ALA A 44 7.92 -10.79 6.37
N SER A 45 7.41 -11.89 6.92
CA SER A 45 7.97 -13.23 6.67
C SER A 45 7.65 -13.69 5.25
N LYS A 46 8.46 -14.60 4.71
CA LYS A 46 8.23 -15.22 3.40
C LYS A 46 6.82 -15.81 3.30
N ASN A 47 6.44 -16.64 4.28
CA ASN A 47 5.14 -17.31 4.30
C ASN A 47 3.99 -16.29 4.30
N HIS A 48 4.10 -15.19 5.06
CA HIS A 48 3.08 -14.16 5.07
C HIS A 48 2.94 -13.47 3.70
N LEU A 49 4.06 -13.18 3.03
CA LEU A 49 4.06 -12.57 1.70
C LEU A 49 3.52 -13.53 0.63
N GLU A 50 3.85 -14.82 0.71
CA GLU A 50 3.33 -15.83 -0.22
C GLU A 50 1.81 -15.98 -0.10
N VAL A 51 1.27 -15.92 1.13
CA VAL A 51 -0.18 -15.86 1.35
C VAL A 51 -0.77 -14.56 0.81
N HIS A 52 -0.14 -13.41 1.08
CA HIS A 52 -0.62 -12.11 0.60
C HIS A 52 -0.67 -12.01 -0.94
N TYR A 53 0.27 -12.64 -1.64
CA TYR A 53 0.37 -12.66 -3.10
C TYR A 53 -0.07 -13.98 -3.74
N GLN A 54 -0.83 -14.82 -3.04
CA GLN A 54 -1.17 -16.18 -3.50
C GLN A 54 -1.81 -16.21 -4.91
N ASP A 55 -2.60 -15.18 -5.24
CA ASP A 55 -3.28 -15.06 -6.55
C ASP A 55 -2.29 -14.89 -7.72
N LEU A 56 -1.02 -14.57 -7.41
CA LEU A 56 0.05 -14.38 -8.38
C LEU A 56 1.04 -15.56 -8.42
N LYS A 57 0.81 -16.64 -7.65
CA LYS A 57 1.76 -17.75 -7.48
C LYS A 57 2.25 -18.36 -8.79
N GLU A 58 1.34 -18.49 -9.77
CA GLU A 58 1.64 -19.08 -11.10
C GLU A 58 2.29 -18.07 -12.07
N LYS A 59 2.50 -16.82 -11.67
CA LYS A 59 3.14 -15.81 -12.53
C LYS A 59 4.66 -15.96 -12.49
N PRO A 60 5.36 -15.82 -13.63
CA PRO A 60 6.81 -16.03 -13.70
C PRO A 60 7.61 -15.06 -12.81
N PHE A 61 7.05 -13.89 -12.50
CA PHE A 61 7.68 -12.89 -11.64
C PHE A 61 7.45 -13.11 -10.13
N PHE A 62 6.64 -14.10 -9.72
CA PHE A 62 6.27 -14.31 -8.32
C PHE A 62 7.49 -14.52 -7.40
N PRO A 63 8.49 -15.35 -7.72
CA PRO A 63 9.67 -15.50 -6.86
C PRO A 63 10.43 -14.17 -6.67
N GLY A 64 10.53 -13.37 -7.74
CA GLY A 64 11.14 -12.04 -7.70
C GLY A 64 10.35 -11.06 -6.84
N LEU A 65 9.02 -11.08 -6.94
CA LEU A 65 8.12 -10.26 -6.12
C LEU A 65 8.29 -10.55 -4.63
N ILE A 66 8.29 -11.82 -4.24
CA ILE A 66 8.49 -12.22 -2.83
C ILE A 66 9.88 -11.78 -2.35
N LYS A 67 10.93 -12.04 -3.13
CA LYS A 67 12.30 -11.61 -2.78
C LYS A 67 12.41 -10.10 -2.60
N TYR A 68 11.80 -9.32 -3.50
CA TYR A 68 11.79 -7.85 -3.41
C TYR A 68 11.03 -7.38 -2.17
N MET A 69 9.85 -7.91 -1.88
CA MET A 69 9.08 -7.53 -0.69
C MET A 69 9.76 -7.94 0.62
N GLN A 70 10.65 -8.94 0.58
CA GLN A 70 11.51 -9.33 1.72
C GLN A 70 12.79 -8.50 1.85
N SER A 71 13.12 -7.64 0.89
CA SER A 71 14.38 -6.90 0.87
C SER A 71 14.52 -5.85 1.98
N GLY A 72 13.42 -5.49 2.64
CA GLY A 72 13.41 -4.54 3.75
C GLY A 72 12.02 -4.43 4.40
N PRO A 73 11.89 -3.56 5.41
CA PRO A 73 10.64 -3.41 6.13
C PRO A 73 9.60 -2.66 5.30
N ILE A 74 8.32 -2.93 5.58
CA ILE A 74 7.18 -2.20 5.03
C ILE A 74 6.48 -1.42 6.14
N VAL A 75 5.80 -0.33 5.77
CA VAL A 75 4.81 0.31 6.66
C VAL A 75 3.44 -0.16 6.23
N ALA A 76 2.82 -1.01 7.05
CA ALA A 76 1.48 -1.53 6.86
C ALA A 76 0.46 -0.62 7.56
N MET A 77 -0.58 -0.19 6.84
CA MET A 77 -1.57 0.76 7.34
C MET A 77 -3.00 0.31 7.00
N VAL A 78 -3.93 0.71 7.85
CA VAL A 78 -5.37 0.62 7.60
C VAL A 78 -5.98 2.01 7.68
N TRP A 79 -6.65 2.42 6.60
CA TRP A 79 -7.35 3.70 6.49
C TRP A 79 -8.86 3.48 6.40
N GLU A 80 -9.64 4.32 7.08
CA GLU A 80 -11.10 4.26 7.16
C GLU A 80 -11.75 5.53 6.64
N GLY A 81 -12.82 5.38 5.85
CA GLY A 81 -13.64 6.49 5.37
C GLY A 81 -14.53 6.10 4.19
N LEU A 82 -15.26 7.08 3.65
CA LEU A 82 -16.12 6.87 2.49
C LEU A 82 -15.29 6.49 1.24
N ASP A 83 -15.69 5.39 0.59
CA ASP A 83 -15.03 4.84 -0.60
C ASP A 83 -13.50 4.66 -0.44
N ALA A 84 -13.02 4.38 0.77
CA ALA A 84 -11.61 4.28 1.11
C ALA A 84 -10.82 3.37 0.15
N VAL A 85 -11.40 2.25 -0.30
CA VAL A 85 -10.73 1.33 -1.23
C VAL A 85 -10.56 1.97 -2.61
N ARG A 86 -11.64 2.52 -3.18
CA ARG A 86 -11.65 3.11 -4.53
C ARG A 86 -10.79 4.37 -4.59
N GLN A 87 -10.95 5.25 -3.61
CA GLN A 87 -10.23 6.52 -3.52
C GLN A 87 -8.76 6.29 -3.17
N GLY A 88 -8.44 5.35 -2.28
CA GLY A 88 -7.07 4.96 -1.98
C GLY A 88 -6.32 4.50 -3.23
N ARG A 89 -6.97 3.69 -4.09
CA ARG A 89 -6.40 3.31 -5.40
C ARG A 89 -6.18 4.49 -6.32
N ALA A 90 -7.14 5.41 -6.41
CA ALA A 90 -7.01 6.62 -7.23
C ALA A 90 -5.86 7.53 -6.76
N MET A 91 -5.68 7.68 -5.44
CA MET A 91 -4.58 8.45 -4.85
C MET A 91 -3.21 7.81 -5.10
N LEU A 92 -3.14 6.47 -5.08
CA LEU A 92 -1.90 5.75 -5.37
C LEU A 92 -1.43 5.92 -6.82
N GLY A 93 -2.37 6.04 -7.76
CA GLY A 93 -2.08 6.01 -9.21
C GLY A 93 -2.01 4.60 -9.78
N ALA A 94 -1.70 4.50 -11.07
CA ALA A 94 -1.64 3.23 -11.79
C ALA A 94 -0.60 2.28 -11.16
N THR A 95 -0.73 0.97 -11.39
CA THR A 95 0.24 0.00 -10.84
C THR A 95 1.64 0.22 -11.43
N ASN A 96 1.72 0.55 -12.72
CA ASN A 96 2.93 0.99 -13.39
C ASN A 96 3.08 2.51 -13.21
N PRO A 97 4.15 2.99 -12.54
CA PRO A 97 4.36 4.42 -12.33
C PRO A 97 4.44 5.26 -13.60
N LEU A 98 4.86 4.68 -14.73
CA LEU A 98 4.91 5.39 -16.02
C LEU A 98 3.51 5.74 -16.57
N ASP A 99 2.49 5.04 -16.08
CA ASP A 99 1.08 5.27 -16.44
C ASP A 99 0.34 6.09 -15.36
N SER A 100 1.04 6.59 -14.34
CA SER A 100 0.47 7.37 -13.25
C SER A 100 0.32 8.84 -13.63
N ASN A 101 -0.83 9.43 -13.30
CA ASN A 101 -1.08 10.85 -13.53
C ASN A 101 -0.29 11.73 -12.55
N ALA A 102 0.16 12.89 -13.01
CA ALA A 102 0.75 13.89 -12.13
C ALA A 102 -0.18 14.22 -10.95
N GLY A 103 0.38 14.19 -9.73
CA GLY A 103 -0.38 14.38 -8.50
C GLY A 103 -0.73 13.08 -7.76
N THR A 104 -0.65 11.90 -8.38
CA THR A 104 -0.73 10.62 -7.65
C THR A 104 0.55 10.35 -6.84
N ILE A 105 0.55 9.29 -6.02
CA ILE A 105 1.71 8.94 -5.18
C ILE A 105 2.83 8.31 -6.02
N ARG A 106 2.48 7.45 -6.98
CA ARG A 106 3.43 6.86 -7.92
C ARG A 106 3.74 7.79 -9.07
#